data_AF-A0A853DWB1-F1
#
_entry.id   AF-A0A853DWB1-F1
#
_cell.length_a   1.000
_cell.length_b   1.000
_cell.length_c   1.000
_cell.angle_alpha   90.00
_cell.angle_beta   90.00
_cell.angle_gamma   90.00
#
_symmetry.space_group_name_H-M   'P 1'
#
loop_
_entity.id
_entity.type
_entity.pdbx_description
1 polymer ?
#
loop_
_entity_poly.entity_id
_entity_poly.type
_entity_poly.pdbx_seq_one_letter_code
_entity_poly.pdbx_strand_id
1 'polypeptide(L)'
;MGILSTRNRNAAAVAIAGLVAVMTSGAAAAGTSKADPTSEFVAFVSELHVDAPTAAALTSRFDALSPHEQRAFLETAGTNPLSVVEFADHVEPTVKPVAPPTYAGIQTWTANYPVTVSVLGIDTGTFTLSYTFQGTSISTTKNLECRGWFSGFAGFWSISSTSSNYISGSRGTCKVVHRMSAVYKGSFVTANKEQSITFAGPTLIEKYTRNV
;
A
#
# COMPACT_ATOMS: atom_id res chain seq x y z
N MET A 1 -22.59 23.29 -5.59
CA MET A 1 -23.66 22.30 -5.28
C MET A 1 -23.44 21.13 -6.23
N GLY A 2 -22.96 19.98 -5.73
CA GLY A 2 -22.52 18.89 -6.60
C GLY A 2 -21.72 17.78 -5.89
N ILE A 3 -22.39 17.12 -4.95
CA ILE A 3 -22.31 15.67 -4.66
C ILE A 3 -20.92 15.08 -4.30
N LEU A 4 -20.70 15.01 -2.98
CA LEU A 4 -19.85 14.00 -2.33
C LEU A 4 -20.30 12.60 -2.79
N SER A 5 -19.44 11.90 -3.53
CA SER A 5 -19.67 10.50 -3.89
C SER A 5 -19.24 9.59 -2.74
N THR A 6 -20.22 8.88 -2.20
CA THR A 6 -20.13 7.92 -1.12
C THR A 6 -19.33 6.65 -1.47
N ARG A 7 -18.40 6.33 -0.57
CA ARG A 7 -18.05 4.99 -0.04
C ARG A 7 -17.22 4.04 -0.91
N ASN A 8 -15.97 3.84 -0.47
CA ASN A 8 -15.43 2.48 -0.33
C ASN A 8 -15.58 2.03 1.14
N ARG A 9 -16.13 0.83 1.34
CA ARG A 9 -16.81 0.36 2.58
C ARG A 9 -15.90 -0.24 3.65
N ASN A 10 -14.60 0.05 3.68
CA ASN A 10 -13.69 -0.43 4.74
C ASN A 10 -13.10 0.67 5.64
N ALA A 11 -13.49 1.94 5.45
CA ALA A 11 -12.99 3.08 6.23
C ALA A 11 -13.91 3.52 7.39
N ALA A 12 -14.83 2.66 7.86
CA ALA A 12 -15.70 3.02 8.99
C ALA A 12 -15.98 1.80 9.90
N ALA A 13 -15.10 1.62 10.88
CA ALA A 13 -15.44 0.97 12.14
C ALA A 13 -14.61 1.54 13.30
N VAL A 14 -14.48 2.87 13.40
CA VAL A 14 -14.32 3.51 14.71
C VAL A 14 -15.74 3.74 15.24
N ALA A 15 -16.37 2.65 15.66
CA ALA A 15 -17.65 2.71 16.35
C ALA A 15 -17.37 3.12 17.80
N ILE A 16 -17.82 4.33 18.13
CA ILE A 16 -17.84 4.90 19.48
C ILE A 16 -18.70 3.97 20.36
N ALA A 17 -18.05 3.10 21.14
CA ALA A 17 -18.69 2.41 22.25
C ALA A 17 -18.43 3.22 23.52
N GLY A 18 -19.23 4.25 23.72
CA GLY A 18 -19.45 4.81 25.05
C GLY A 18 -20.44 3.92 25.78
N LEU A 19 -19.99 3.17 26.78
CA LEU A 19 -20.84 2.84 27.93
C LEU A 19 -20.00 2.81 29.21
N VAL A 20 -20.41 3.68 30.13
CA VAL A 20 -19.92 3.83 31.48
C VAL A 20 -20.19 2.55 32.28
N ALA A 21 -19.17 2.05 32.98
CA ALA A 21 -19.35 1.29 34.22
C ALA A 21 -18.36 1.82 35.26
N VAL A 22 -18.94 2.27 36.37
CA VAL A 22 -18.35 3.04 37.46
C VAL A 22 -18.07 2.10 38.65
N MET A 23 -16.92 2.33 39.30
CA MET A 23 -16.40 1.83 40.60
C MET A 23 -15.79 0.43 40.69
N THR A 24 -14.50 0.38 41.01
CA THR A 24 -14.01 0.08 42.37
C THR A 24 -12.53 0.44 42.52
N SER A 25 -12.27 1.42 43.38
CA SER A 25 -11.07 1.66 44.21
C SER A 25 -9.72 1.04 43.81
N GLY A 26 -8.76 1.92 43.48
CA GLY A 26 -7.36 1.73 43.85
C GLY A 26 -6.45 1.17 42.77
N ALA A 27 -5.95 2.02 41.88
CA ALA A 27 -4.67 1.81 41.22
C ALA A 27 -4.09 3.17 40.80
N ALA A 28 -2.79 3.33 40.98
CA ALA A 28 -2.03 4.57 40.91
C ALA A 28 -2.41 5.47 39.71
N ALA A 29 -2.43 6.78 39.98
CA ALA A 29 -2.29 7.79 38.94
C ALA A 29 -0.92 7.58 38.27
N ALA A 30 -0.87 6.75 37.24
CA ALA A 30 0.17 6.80 36.24
C ALA A 30 0.04 8.17 35.61
N GLY A 31 0.88 9.10 36.05
CA GLY A 31 1.13 10.34 35.33
C GLY A 31 1.61 9.93 33.95
N THR A 32 0.68 9.82 33.00
CA THR A 32 1.02 9.82 31.59
C THR A 32 1.62 11.20 31.36
N SER A 33 2.96 11.28 31.36
CA SER A 33 3.60 12.37 30.64
C SER A 33 3.06 12.25 29.23
N LYS A 34 2.05 13.06 28.91
CA LYS A 34 1.46 13.12 27.59
C LYS A 34 2.60 13.67 26.74
N ALA A 35 3.38 12.76 26.15
CA ALA A 35 4.46 13.13 25.27
C ALA A 35 3.86 14.11 24.26
N ASP A 36 4.56 15.21 24.01
CA ASP A 36 4.12 16.18 23.03
C ASP A 36 3.89 15.40 21.71
N PRO A 37 2.66 15.37 21.17
CA PRO A 37 2.35 14.59 19.97
C PRO A 37 3.28 14.94 18.80
N THR A 38 3.80 16.17 18.77
CA THR A 38 4.81 16.63 17.82
C THR A 38 6.11 15.83 17.95
N SER A 39 6.62 15.66 19.18
CA SER A 39 7.85 14.90 19.44
C SER A 39 7.69 13.40 19.17
N GLU A 40 6.50 12.85 19.43
CA GLU A 40 6.18 11.46 19.12
C GLU A 40 6.08 11.23 17.61
N PHE A 41 5.48 12.18 16.88
CA PHE A 41 5.41 12.12 15.43
C PHE A 41 6.77 12.28 14.75
N VAL A 42 7.65 13.14 15.28
CA VAL A 42 9.05 13.24 14.81
C VAL A 42 9.78 11.92 14.97
N ALA A 43 9.61 11.21 16.09
CA ALA A 43 10.18 9.87 16.27
C ALA A 43 9.62 8.87 15.25
N PHE A 44 8.29 8.89 15.02
CA PHE A 44 7.65 8.08 13.99
C PHE A 44 8.24 8.34 12.60
N VAL A 45 8.33 9.61 12.16
CA VAL A 45 8.90 9.97 10.85
C VAL A 45 10.37 9.57 10.75
N SER A 46 11.14 9.68 11.83
CA SER A 46 12.53 9.22 11.86
C SER A 46 12.64 7.70 11.65
N GLU A 47 11.72 6.92 12.19
CA GLU A 47 11.64 5.47 11.99
C GLU A 47 11.17 5.08 10.57
N LEU A 48 10.49 5.98 9.85
CA LEU A 48 10.11 5.75 8.46
C LEU A 48 11.30 5.75 7.49
N HIS A 49 12.45 6.30 7.91
CA HIS A 49 13.66 6.48 7.08
C HIS A 49 13.42 7.20 5.74
N VAL A 50 12.43 8.10 5.69
CA VAL A 50 12.15 8.94 4.52
C VAL A 50 13.22 10.02 4.33
N ASP A 51 13.32 10.57 3.12
CA ASP A 51 14.20 11.71 2.85
C ASP A 51 13.67 12.99 3.53
N ALA A 52 14.58 13.96 3.73
CA ALA A 52 14.26 15.19 4.47
C ALA A 52 13.06 15.99 3.91
N PRO A 53 12.89 16.14 2.58
CA PRO A 53 11.70 16.77 2.01
C PRO A 53 10.39 16.06 2.36
N THR A 54 10.36 14.73 2.28
CA THR A 54 9.17 13.93 2.64
C THR A 54 8.90 14.00 4.13
N ALA A 55 9.95 13.94 4.97
CA ALA A 55 9.81 14.13 6.41
C ALA A 55 9.16 15.48 6.75
N ALA A 56 9.65 16.57 6.15
CA ALA A 56 9.10 17.91 6.35
C ALA A 56 7.64 18.01 5.88
N ALA A 57 7.30 17.39 4.75
CA ALA A 57 5.93 17.35 4.24
C ALA A 57 4.99 16.57 5.17
N LEU A 58 5.44 15.43 5.70
CA LEU A 58 4.69 14.63 6.68
C LEU A 58 4.46 15.41 7.97
N THR A 59 5.49 16.08 8.51
CA THR A 59 5.36 16.94 9.69
C THR A 59 4.37 18.07 9.45
N SER A 60 4.48 18.77 8.32
CA SER A 60 3.52 19.83 7.97
C SER A 60 2.09 19.32 7.84
N ARG A 61 1.88 18.11 7.29
CA ARG A 61 0.54 17.49 7.21
C ARG A 61 0.00 17.09 8.58
N PHE A 62 0.86 16.56 9.45
CA PHE A 62 0.47 16.20 10.81
C PHE A 62 0.12 17.42 11.65
N ASP A 63 0.91 18.50 11.56
CA ASP A 63 0.67 19.76 12.27
C ASP A 63 -0.63 20.44 11.83
N ALA A 64 -1.06 20.20 10.59
CA ALA A 64 -2.33 20.69 10.06
C ALA A 64 -3.56 19.92 10.59
N LEU A 65 -3.38 18.74 11.20
CA LEU A 65 -4.46 17.97 11.83
C LEU A 65 -4.88 18.62 13.15
N SER A 66 -6.13 18.43 13.55
CA SER A 66 -6.58 18.84 14.88
C SER A 66 -5.88 18.02 15.98
N PRO A 67 -5.77 18.54 17.23
CA PRO A 67 -5.16 17.78 18.34
C PRO A 67 -5.85 16.46 18.67
N HIS A 68 -7.10 16.28 18.24
CA HIS A 68 -7.81 15.00 18.35
C HIS A 68 -7.34 14.03 17.27
N GLU A 69 -7.25 14.48 16.01
CA GLU A 69 -6.80 13.67 14.88
C GLU A 69 -5.32 13.27 15.00
N GLN A 70 -4.45 14.17 15.48
CA GLN A 70 -3.05 13.86 15.76
C GLN A 70 -2.91 12.69 16.74
N ARG A 71 -3.69 12.72 17.83
CA ARG A 71 -3.69 11.62 18.82
C ARG A 71 -4.24 10.34 18.25
N ALA A 72 -5.35 10.40 17.50
CA ALA A 72 -5.94 9.24 16.86
C ALA A 72 -4.97 8.59 15.85
N PHE A 73 -4.23 9.40 15.08
CA PHE A 73 -3.20 8.94 14.17
C PHE A 73 -2.10 8.18 14.93
N LEU A 74 -1.53 8.78 15.98
CA LEU A 74 -0.46 8.17 16.76
C LEU A 74 -0.89 6.90 17.50
N GLU A 75 -2.13 6.87 18.02
CA GLU A 75 -2.70 5.66 18.65
C GLU A 75 -2.88 4.53 17.63
N THR A 76 -3.35 4.88 16.44
CA THR A 76 -3.52 3.95 15.32
C THR A 76 -2.17 3.42 14.84
N ALA A 77 -1.19 4.29 14.63
CA ALA A 77 0.19 3.92 14.27
C ALA A 77 0.86 3.08 15.37
N GLY A 78 0.62 3.41 16.64
CA GLY A 78 1.08 2.68 17.83
C GLY A 78 0.59 1.24 17.90
N THR A 79 -0.65 1.00 17.47
CA THR A 79 -1.30 -0.32 17.52
C THR A 79 -1.02 -1.13 16.26
N ASN A 80 -1.14 -0.50 15.09
CA ASN A 80 -0.90 -1.11 13.80
C ASN A 80 -0.31 -0.07 12.83
N PRO A 81 1.02 0.01 12.70
CA PRO A 81 1.68 0.99 11.83
C PRO A 81 1.30 0.83 10.35
N LEU A 82 0.79 -0.34 9.93
CA LEU A 82 0.35 -0.56 8.54
C LEU A 82 -1.04 0.03 8.25
N SER A 83 -1.79 0.42 9.28
CA SER A 83 -3.14 0.97 9.13
C SER A 83 -3.17 2.45 8.79
N VAL A 84 -2.08 3.17 9.05
CA VAL A 84 -1.90 4.58 8.62
C VAL A 84 -1.34 4.69 7.20
N VAL A 85 -1.10 3.55 6.55
CA VAL A 85 -0.58 3.46 5.20
C VAL A 85 -1.74 3.30 4.20
N GLU A 86 -1.81 4.23 3.27
CA GLU A 86 -2.80 4.27 2.21
C GLU A 86 -2.18 3.75 0.91
N PHE A 87 -2.99 3.06 0.10
CA PHE A 87 -2.58 2.53 -1.19
C PHE A 87 -3.41 3.22 -2.25
N ALA A 88 -2.77 3.67 -3.33
CA ALA A 88 -3.45 4.29 -4.45
C ALA A 88 -4.45 3.31 -5.06
N ASP A 89 -5.73 3.69 -4.98
CA ASP A 89 -6.79 2.95 -5.63
C ASP A 89 -6.87 3.33 -7.12
N HIS A 90 -7.39 2.41 -7.95
CA HIS A 90 -7.73 2.65 -9.37
C HIS A 90 -6.58 2.95 -10.34
N VAL A 91 -5.31 2.67 -10.01
CA VAL A 91 -4.20 2.84 -10.97
C VAL A 91 -4.36 1.89 -12.17
N GLU A 92 -4.18 2.38 -13.40
CA GLU A 92 -4.18 1.55 -14.61
C GLU A 92 -2.79 0.99 -14.92
N PRO A 93 -2.65 -0.33 -15.17
CA PRO A 93 -1.44 -0.90 -15.72
C PRO A 93 -1.14 -0.28 -17.08
N THR A 94 0.11 0.08 -17.28
CA THR A 94 0.61 0.47 -18.61
C THR A 94 1.06 -0.78 -19.34
N VAL A 95 0.72 -0.94 -20.62
CA VAL A 95 1.16 -2.06 -21.46
C VAL A 95 1.81 -1.52 -22.72
N LYS A 96 3.01 -2.02 -23.04
CA LYS A 96 3.77 -1.58 -24.22
C LYS A 96 4.40 -2.78 -24.93
N PRO A 97 4.43 -2.79 -26.27
CA PRO A 97 5.18 -3.78 -27.01
C PRO A 97 6.69 -3.60 -26.77
N VAL A 98 7.39 -4.71 -26.58
CA VAL A 98 8.87 -4.76 -26.59
C VAL A 98 9.30 -4.87 -28.04
N ALA A 99 10.15 -3.95 -28.50
CA ALA A 99 10.70 -3.97 -29.84
C ALA A 99 12.04 -4.73 -29.89
N PRO A 100 12.37 -5.42 -30.99
CA PRO A 100 11.54 -5.69 -32.18
C PRO A 100 10.51 -6.82 -31.98
N PRO A 101 9.49 -6.94 -32.85
CA PRO A 101 8.55 -8.07 -32.84
C PRO A 101 9.30 -9.41 -32.95
N THR A 102 8.87 -10.40 -32.16
CA THR A 102 9.55 -11.70 -32.12
C THR A 102 9.32 -12.50 -33.41
N TYR A 103 8.06 -12.54 -33.89
CA TYR A 103 7.63 -13.25 -35.11
C TYR A 103 6.38 -12.62 -35.72
N ALA A 104 6.04 -12.94 -36.98
CA ALA A 104 4.80 -12.50 -37.60
C ALA A 104 3.58 -12.95 -36.77
N GLY A 105 2.80 -11.98 -36.26
CA GLY A 105 1.60 -12.23 -35.45
C GLY A 105 1.84 -12.51 -33.96
N ILE A 106 3.10 -12.62 -33.50
CA ILE A 106 3.44 -12.77 -32.07
C ILE A 106 4.31 -11.60 -31.62
N GLN A 107 3.80 -10.83 -30.67
CA GLN A 107 4.47 -9.68 -30.07
C GLN A 107 4.80 -10.00 -28.61
N THR A 108 5.96 -9.53 -28.16
CA THR A 108 6.27 -9.49 -26.72
C THR A 108 5.74 -8.16 -26.16
N TRP A 109 5.04 -8.18 -25.03
CA TRP A 109 4.63 -6.98 -24.30
C TRP A 109 5.19 -7.00 -22.90
N THR A 110 5.40 -5.80 -22.37
CA THR A 110 5.67 -5.56 -20.95
C THR A 110 4.55 -4.71 -20.40
N ALA A 111 3.89 -5.23 -19.36
CA ALA A 111 2.91 -4.52 -18.57
C ALA A 111 3.50 -4.14 -17.22
N ASN A 112 3.32 -2.88 -16.80
CA ASN A 112 3.74 -2.39 -15.50
C ASN A 112 2.54 -1.84 -14.74
N TYR A 113 2.35 -2.32 -13.51
CA TYR A 113 1.28 -1.92 -12.61
C TYR A 113 1.88 -1.32 -11.33
N PRO A 114 2.12 0.01 -11.31
CA PRO A 114 2.59 0.70 -10.13
C PRO A 114 1.41 1.02 -9.20
N VAL A 115 1.57 0.81 -7.90
CA VAL A 115 0.62 1.24 -6.87
C VAL A 115 1.39 2.05 -5.85
N THR A 116 1.14 3.35 -5.86
CA THR A 116 1.73 4.28 -4.91
C THR A 116 1.19 4.02 -3.51
N VAL A 117 2.05 4.25 -2.54
CA VAL A 117 1.77 4.14 -1.11
C VAL A 117 1.96 5.52 -0.51
N SER A 118 1.04 5.93 0.34
CA SER A 118 1.08 7.23 1.01
C SER A 118 0.85 7.12 2.50
N VAL A 119 1.39 8.07 3.24
CA VAL A 119 1.09 8.30 4.66
C VAL A 119 0.66 9.75 4.78
N LEU A 120 -0.50 10.01 5.39
CA LEU A 120 -1.10 11.36 5.46
C LEU A 120 -1.21 12.06 4.09
N GLY A 121 -1.50 11.29 3.03
CA GLY A 121 -1.58 11.79 1.66
C GLY A 121 -0.25 12.26 1.06
N ILE A 122 0.89 11.98 1.70
CA ILE A 122 2.23 12.18 1.12
C ILE A 122 2.71 10.84 0.56
N ASP A 123 3.13 10.84 -0.70
CA ASP A 123 3.67 9.66 -1.35
C ASP A 123 4.97 9.22 -0.66
N THR A 124 4.99 8.00 -0.17
CA THR A 124 6.10 7.42 0.58
C THR A 124 6.77 6.27 -0.17
N GLY A 125 6.09 5.64 -1.12
CA GLY A 125 6.71 4.63 -1.97
C GLY A 125 5.80 4.08 -3.05
N THR A 126 6.24 3.03 -3.73
CA THR A 126 5.48 2.41 -4.82
C THR A 126 5.76 0.92 -4.89
N PHE A 127 4.70 0.12 -4.85
CA PHE A 127 4.74 -1.31 -5.21
C PHE A 127 4.57 -1.45 -6.71
N THR A 128 5.53 -2.07 -7.37
CA THR A 128 5.49 -2.28 -8.82
C THR A 128 5.45 -3.76 -9.12
N LEU A 129 4.43 -4.15 -9.89
CA LEU A 129 4.38 -5.43 -10.58
C LEU A 129 4.74 -5.21 -12.06
N SER A 130 5.70 -5.97 -12.57
CA SER A 130 6.05 -6.03 -13.98
C SER A 130 5.81 -7.42 -14.55
N TYR A 131 5.13 -7.47 -15.70
CA TYR A 131 4.77 -8.70 -16.38
C TYR A 131 5.18 -8.62 -17.85
N THR A 132 6.12 -9.46 -18.25
CA THR A 132 6.53 -9.61 -19.63
C THR A 132 6.00 -10.93 -20.18
N PHE A 133 5.30 -10.86 -21.31
CA PHE A 133 4.64 -12.00 -21.91
C PHE A 133 4.59 -11.88 -23.44
N GLN A 134 4.35 -13.00 -24.11
CA GLN A 134 4.18 -13.08 -25.56
C GLN A 134 2.77 -13.48 -25.90
N GLY A 135 2.29 -12.99 -27.03
CA GLY A 135 1.00 -13.39 -27.55
C GLY A 135 0.62 -12.76 -28.88
N THR A 136 -0.60 -13.03 -29.30
CA THR A 136 -1.28 -12.38 -30.42
C THR A 136 -2.18 -11.23 -29.93
N SER A 137 -2.76 -10.44 -30.82
CA SER A 137 -3.66 -9.34 -30.43
C SER A 137 -4.82 -9.70 -29.49
N ILE A 138 -5.14 -10.99 -29.33
CA ILE A 138 -6.27 -11.49 -28.53
C ILE A 138 -5.90 -12.59 -27.52
N SER A 139 -4.67 -13.10 -27.51
CA SER A 139 -4.29 -14.27 -26.72
C SER A 139 -2.87 -14.16 -26.20
N THR A 140 -2.68 -14.53 -24.94
CA THR A 140 -1.35 -14.73 -24.35
C THR A 140 -0.92 -16.17 -24.55
N THR A 141 0.22 -16.36 -25.21
CA THR A 141 0.74 -17.67 -25.58
C THR A 141 1.88 -18.13 -24.67
N LYS A 142 2.64 -17.20 -24.08
CA LYS A 142 3.75 -17.54 -23.20
C LYS A 142 4.01 -16.45 -22.15
N ASN A 143 4.24 -16.86 -20.90
CA ASN A 143 4.76 -15.99 -19.87
C ASN A 143 6.29 -15.98 -19.95
N LEU A 144 6.91 -14.81 -19.96
CA LEU A 144 8.37 -14.70 -19.95
C LEU A 144 8.86 -14.36 -18.55
N GLU A 145 8.23 -13.38 -17.91
CA GLU A 145 8.72 -12.84 -16.66
C GLU A 145 7.58 -12.22 -15.85
N CYS A 146 7.59 -12.44 -14.54
CA CYS A 146 6.70 -11.82 -13.59
C CYS A 146 7.54 -11.42 -12.38
N ARG A 147 7.62 -10.12 -12.13
CA ARG A 147 8.43 -9.55 -11.05
C ARG A 147 7.62 -8.57 -10.24
N GLY A 148 7.96 -8.52 -8.96
CA GLY A 148 7.44 -7.56 -8.02
C GLY A 148 8.56 -6.94 -7.24
N TRP A 149 8.51 -5.63 -7.04
CA TRP A 149 9.42 -4.94 -6.13
C TRP A 149 8.74 -3.72 -5.51
N PHE A 150 9.39 -3.16 -4.50
CA PHE A 150 9.00 -1.90 -3.89
C PHE A 150 10.14 -0.91 -4.06
N SER A 151 9.80 0.36 -4.26
CA SER A 151 10.73 1.48 -4.24
C SER A 151 10.20 2.57 -3.32
N GLY A 152 11.07 3.18 -2.51
CA GLY A 152 10.73 4.26 -1.59
C GLY A 152 10.88 3.86 -0.13
N PHE A 153 10.18 4.58 0.75
CA PHE A 153 10.27 4.52 2.19
C PHE A 153 8.87 4.67 2.80
N ALA A 154 8.16 3.58 3.05
CA ALA A 154 6.79 3.61 3.56
C ALA A 154 6.67 3.10 5.01
N GLY A 155 7.70 3.30 5.83
CA GLY A 155 7.70 2.82 7.22
C GLY A 155 7.84 1.32 7.38
N PHE A 156 8.27 0.64 6.34
CA PHE A 156 8.52 -0.78 6.37
C PHE A 156 9.97 -1.04 6.74
N TRP A 157 10.16 -1.77 7.84
CA TRP A 157 11.44 -2.32 8.24
C TRP A 157 11.99 -3.32 7.22
N SER A 158 11.10 -4.11 6.61
CA SER A 158 11.47 -5.02 5.54
C SER A 158 10.31 -5.27 4.59
N ILE A 159 10.65 -5.52 3.33
CA ILE A 159 9.69 -5.91 2.30
C ILE A 159 10.31 -7.06 1.52
N SER A 160 9.56 -8.16 1.40
CA SER A 160 9.89 -9.24 0.48
C SER A 160 8.75 -9.46 -0.49
N SER A 161 9.07 -9.96 -1.68
CA SER A 161 8.08 -10.17 -2.75
C SER A 161 8.20 -11.58 -3.29
N THR A 162 7.07 -12.28 -3.37
CA THR A 162 6.98 -13.59 -4.03
C THR A 162 6.13 -13.43 -5.27
N SER A 163 6.66 -13.85 -6.42
CA SER A 163 5.98 -13.72 -7.71
C SER A 163 5.56 -15.09 -8.24
N SER A 164 4.41 -15.16 -8.89
CA SER A 164 3.93 -16.33 -9.62
C SER A 164 3.23 -15.91 -10.90
N ASN A 165 3.27 -16.77 -11.91
CA ASN A 165 2.57 -16.53 -13.16
C ASN A 165 2.04 -17.83 -13.75
N TYR A 166 0.95 -17.73 -14.51
CA TYR A 166 0.34 -18.87 -15.21
C TYR A 166 -0.43 -18.40 -16.45
N ILE A 167 -0.82 -19.36 -17.31
CA ILE A 167 -1.73 -19.11 -18.44
C ILE A 167 -2.96 -19.99 -18.26
N SER A 168 -4.15 -19.41 -18.40
CA SER A 168 -5.43 -20.12 -18.38
C SER A 168 -6.36 -19.55 -19.45
N GLY A 169 -6.88 -20.40 -20.33
CA GLY A 169 -7.86 -19.99 -21.35
C GLY A 169 -7.38 -18.84 -22.25
N SER A 170 -6.14 -18.90 -22.75
CA SER A 170 -5.50 -17.83 -23.54
C SER A 170 -5.22 -16.52 -22.79
N ARG A 171 -5.34 -16.52 -21.46
CA ARG A 171 -5.06 -15.36 -20.60
C ARG A 171 -3.83 -15.65 -19.77
N GLY A 172 -2.89 -14.72 -19.79
CA GLY A 172 -1.70 -14.78 -18.97
C GLY A 172 -1.86 -13.90 -17.74
N THR A 173 -1.54 -14.45 -16.57
CA THR A 173 -1.66 -13.77 -15.29
C THR A 173 -0.28 -13.68 -14.63
N CYS A 174 0.05 -12.52 -14.09
CA CYS A 174 1.15 -12.31 -13.17
C CYS A 174 0.60 -11.84 -11.83
N LYS A 175 1.05 -12.49 -10.77
CA LYS A 175 0.65 -12.26 -9.40
C LYS A 175 1.89 -12.06 -8.54
N VAL A 176 1.86 -11.05 -7.71
CA VAL A 176 2.94 -10.72 -6.77
C VAL A 176 2.33 -10.54 -5.38
N VAL A 177 2.90 -11.20 -4.38
CA VAL A 177 2.58 -10.97 -2.98
C VAL A 177 3.75 -10.27 -2.32
N HIS A 178 3.52 -9.04 -1.87
CA HIS A 178 4.46 -8.25 -1.09
C HIS A 178 4.18 -8.47 0.40
N ARG A 179 5.14 -9.03 1.11
CA ARG A 179 5.10 -9.14 2.57
C ARG A 179 5.84 -7.95 3.15
N MET A 180 5.11 -7.11 3.87
CA MET A 180 5.61 -5.89 4.51
C MET A 180 5.73 -6.15 6.01
N SER A 181 6.83 -5.71 6.60
CA SER A 181 7.03 -5.73 8.05
C SER A 181 7.30 -4.30 8.51
N ALA A 182 6.61 -3.86 9.55
CA ALA A 182 6.82 -2.57 10.19
C ALA A 182 7.14 -2.78 11.67
N VAL A 183 8.01 -1.91 12.20
CA VAL A 183 8.35 -1.85 13.63
C VAL A 183 8.05 -0.43 14.07
N TYR A 184 7.26 -0.29 15.13
CA TYR A 184 7.06 1.00 15.79
C TYR A 184 6.89 0.76 17.30
N LYS A 185 7.63 1.50 18.12
CA LYS A 185 7.63 1.36 19.59
C LYS A 185 7.84 -0.09 20.10
N GLY A 186 8.65 -0.87 19.39
CA GLY A 186 8.95 -2.26 19.75
C GLY A 186 7.88 -3.28 19.34
N SER A 187 6.76 -2.85 18.77
CA SER A 187 5.75 -3.74 18.19
C SER A 187 6.10 -4.10 16.75
N PHE A 188 6.13 -5.39 16.43
CA PHE A 188 6.36 -5.90 15.08
C PHE A 188 5.04 -6.30 14.43
N VAL A 189 4.70 -5.69 13.30
CA VAL A 189 3.48 -6.00 12.55
C VAL A 189 3.83 -6.37 11.12
N THR A 190 3.16 -7.40 10.59
CA THR A 190 3.28 -7.82 9.20
C THR A 190 1.94 -7.77 8.50
N ALA A 191 1.93 -7.34 7.25
CA ALA A 191 0.79 -7.55 6.35
C ALA A 191 1.27 -7.97 4.97
N ASN A 192 0.40 -8.65 4.25
CA ASN A 192 0.65 -8.99 2.85
C ASN A 192 -0.28 -8.18 1.95
N LYS A 193 0.29 -7.69 0.85
CA LYS A 193 -0.42 -7.07 -0.25
C LYS A 193 -0.20 -7.88 -1.51
N GLU A 194 -1.30 -8.32 -2.10
CA GLU A 194 -1.31 -9.03 -3.36
C GLU A 194 -1.65 -8.07 -4.48
N GLN A 195 -0.77 -7.99 -5.48
CA GLN A 195 -1.01 -7.35 -6.78
C GLN A 195 -1.18 -8.42 -7.84
N SER A 196 -2.13 -8.25 -8.74
CA SER A 196 -2.34 -9.15 -9.87
C SER A 196 -2.78 -8.38 -11.10
N ILE A 197 -2.28 -8.81 -12.26
CA ILE A 197 -2.76 -8.39 -13.57
C ILE A 197 -2.92 -9.60 -14.48
N THR A 198 -3.99 -9.58 -15.28
CA THR A 198 -4.33 -10.63 -16.24
C THR A 198 -4.57 -10.00 -17.61
N PHE A 199 -3.94 -10.54 -18.64
CA PHE A 199 -3.99 -10.04 -20.01
C PHE A 199 -4.37 -11.15 -21.02
N ALA A 200 -5.09 -10.76 -22.07
CA ALA A 200 -5.32 -11.57 -23.27
C ALA A 200 -4.75 -10.81 -24.48
N GLY A 201 -3.53 -11.17 -24.90
CA GLY A 201 -2.76 -10.28 -25.76
C GLY A 201 -2.48 -8.95 -25.04
N PRO A 202 -2.49 -7.79 -25.70
CA PRO A 202 -2.30 -6.50 -25.02
C PRO A 202 -3.53 -6.02 -24.24
N THR A 203 -4.65 -6.77 -24.28
CA THR A 203 -5.91 -6.35 -23.64
C THR A 203 -5.90 -6.73 -22.17
N LEU A 204 -6.03 -5.75 -21.28
CA LEU A 204 -6.20 -5.96 -19.85
C LEU A 204 -7.57 -6.62 -19.58
N ILE A 205 -7.57 -7.75 -18.90
CA ILE A 205 -8.79 -8.48 -18.52
C ILE A 205 -9.15 -8.21 -17.06
N GLU A 206 -8.16 -8.23 -16.18
CA GLU A 206 -8.36 -8.05 -14.75
C GLU A 206 -7.11 -7.44 -14.13
N LYS A 207 -7.33 -6.57 -13.14
CA LYS A 207 -6.30 -6.09 -12.22
C LYS A 207 -6.87 -5.99 -10.82
N TYR A 208 -6.05 -6.17 -9.80
CA TYR A 208 -6.40 -5.80 -8.44
C TYR A 208 -5.17 -5.64 -7.55
N THR A 209 -5.39 -4.92 -6.45
CA THR A 209 -4.50 -4.87 -5.30
C THR A 209 -5.32 -5.13 -4.05
N ARG A 210 -4.97 -6.13 -3.24
CA ARG A 210 -5.76 -6.50 -2.05
C ARG A 210 -4.90 -6.97 -0.89
N ASN A 211 -5.47 -6.96 0.31
CA ASN A 211 -4.89 -7.62 1.49
C ASN A 211 -5.08 -9.13 1.39
N VAL A 212 -4.09 -9.91 1.85
CA VAL A 212 -4.14 -11.38 1.94
C VAL A 212 -3.52 -11.94 3.21
#